data_AF-A0A2S2N737-F1
#
_entry.id   AF-A0A2S2N737-F1
#
_cell.length_a   1.000
_cell.length_b   1.000
_cell.length_c   1.000
_cell.angle_alpha   90.00
_cell.angle_beta   90.00
_cell.angle_gamma   90.00
#
_symmetry.space_group_name_H-M   'P 1'
#
loop_
_entity.id
_entity.type
_entity.pdbx_description
1 polymer ?
#
loop_
_entity_poly.entity_id
_entity_poly.type
_entity_poly.pdbx_seq_one_letter_code
_entity_poly.pdbx_strand_id
1 'polypeptide(L)'
;MLSEKTLLLNRAENDDSVISLLDLGIDNFELHRTMLHMHALENQVYNIELSDIIAFEEVFSKLYEYQTRIERIAELEHQISNKALQLYNEYISKVEILKELKYINPRNEITTQKGNVAATMGSHELLVTELLLCNMFEEMKPEEIAAVLSCLVCESKSNIDLEQIKEQNLINGMNLIKQ
;
A
#
# COMPACT_ATOMS: atom_id res chain seq x y z
N MET A 1 25.30 -20.55 -15.53
CA MET A 1 24.54 -20.07 -16.71
C MET A 1 24.67 -18.55 -16.92
N LEU A 2 25.82 -17.94 -16.58
CA LEU A 2 26.18 -16.56 -16.97
C LEU A 2 27.25 -16.52 -18.10
N SER A 3 27.67 -17.68 -18.60
CA SER A 3 28.86 -17.82 -19.45
C SER A 3 28.62 -17.62 -20.95
N GLU A 4 27.39 -17.50 -21.44
CA GLU A 4 27.14 -17.37 -22.89
C GLU A 4 26.64 -16.00 -23.35
N LYS A 5 26.14 -15.13 -22.46
CA LYS A 5 25.55 -13.83 -22.88
C LYS A 5 26.38 -12.60 -22.53
N THR A 6 27.33 -12.70 -21.60
CA THR A 6 28.15 -11.55 -21.19
C THR A 6 29.43 -11.39 -22.03
N LEU A 7 29.77 -12.41 -22.85
CA LEU A 7 31.03 -12.49 -23.60
C LEU A 7 30.92 -12.34 -25.12
N LEU A 8 29.75 -11.92 -25.62
CA LEU A 8 29.62 -11.42 -26.97
C LEU A 8 29.53 -9.88 -26.97
N LEU A 9 30.51 -9.22 -26.34
CA LEU A 9 31.10 -8.02 -26.96
C LEU A 9 31.87 -8.51 -28.19
N ASN A 10 31.08 -9.00 -29.13
CA ASN A 10 31.55 -9.53 -30.38
C ASN A 10 32.22 -8.34 -31.06
N ARG A 11 33.49 -8.50 -31.43
CA ARG A 11 34.02 -7.87 -32.65
C ARG A 11 33.25 -8.45 -33.85
N ALA A 12 31.91 -8.31 -33.83
CA ALA A 12 31.08 -8.56 -34.98
C ALA A 12 31.33 -7.38 -35.89
N GLU A 13 31.99 -7.67 -37.00
CA GLU A 13 31.75 -7.02 -38.27
C GLU A 13 30.33 -6.45 -38.30
N ASN A 14 30.21 -5.16 -38.64
CA ASN A 14 28.94 -4.48 -38.92
C ASN A 14 28.06 -5.38 -39.79
N ASP A 15 27.17 -6.14 -39.18
CA ASP A 15 26.07 -6.77 -39.89
C ASP A 15 24.96 -5.73 -39.83
N ASP A 16 24.84 -4.94 -40.91
CA ASP A 16 23.90 -3.85 -41.18
C ASP A 16 22.43 -4.32 -41.13
N SER A 17 22.01 -4.93 -40.02
CA SER A 17 20.70 -5.58 -39.86
C SER A 17 19.91 -5.06 -38.65
N VAL A 18 20.27 -3.91 -38.10
CA VAL A 18 19.39 -3.18 -37.18
C VAL A 18 18.55 -2.20 -38.00
N ILE A 19 17.38 -2.67 -38.45
CA ILE A 19 16.37 -1.81 -39.10
C ILE A 19 16.01 -0.69 -38.12
N SER A 20 16.10 0.58 -38.55
CA SER A 20 15.77 1.72 -37.69
C SER A 20 14.28 1.70 -37.32
N LEU A 21 13.91 2.19 -36.13
CA LEU A 21 12.51 2.36 -35.74
C LEU A 21 11.72 3.22 -36.75
N LEU A 22 12.41 4.16 -37.41
CA LEU A 22 11.85 4.93 -38.52
C LEU A 22 11.54 4.06 -39.74
N ASP A 23 12.40 3.09 -40.06
CA ASP A 23 12.23 2.19 -41.21
C ASP A 23 11.10 1.17 -40.99
N LEU A 24 10.80 0.85 -39.73
CA LEU A 24 9.66 0.03 -39.32
C LEU A 24 8.35 0.82 -39.18
N GLY A 25 8.38 2.16 -39.32
CA GLY A 25 7.21 3.03 -39.17
C GLY A 25 6.62 3.03 -37.75
N ILE A 26 7.44 2.78 -36.72
CA ILE A 26 6.99 2.67 -35.33
C ILE A 26 7.14 4.03 -34.64
N ASP A 27 6.05 4.80 -34.60
CA ASP A 27 5.96 6.07 -33.85
C ASP A 27 5.61 5.84 -32.38
N ASN A 28 6.41 5.04 -31.67
CA ASN A 28 6.25 4.85 -30.23
C ASN A 28 7.32 5.66 -29.47
N PHE A 29 6.88 6.75 -28.83
CA PHE A 29 7.73 7.68 -28.09
C PHE A 29 8.54 7.01 -26.97
N GLU A 30 7.96 6.08 -26.22
CA GLU A 30 8.67 5.37 -25.15
C GLU A 30 9.76 4.44 -25.70
N LEU A 31 9.50 3.82 -26.86
CA LEU A 31 10.47 2.97 -27.54
C LEU A 31 11.64 3.80 -28.08
N HIS A 32 11.37 4.98 -28.63
CA HIS A 32 12.42 5.90 -29.07
C HIS A 32 13.30 6.37 -27.90
N ARG A 33 12.68 6.71 -26.76
CA ARG A 33 13.39 7.13 -25.54
C ARG A 33 14.30 6.02 -25.00
N THR A 34 13.81 4.78 -24.95
CA THR A 34 14.59 3.63 -24.48
C THR A 34 15.75 3.30 -25.43
N MET A 35 15.56 3.42 -26.74
CA MET A 35 16.62 3.23 -27.73
C MET A 35 17.74 4.29 -27.60
N LEU A 36 17.38 5.57 -27.44
CA LEU A 36 18.37 6.63 -27.18
C LEU A 36 19.16 6.37 -25.90
N HIS A 37 18.49 5.91 -24.85
CA HIS A 37 19.15 5.55 -23.59
C HIS A 37 20.09 4.35 -23.77
N MET A 38 19.69 3.33 -24.53
CA MET A 38 20.53 2.18 -24.86
C MET A 38 21.80 2.61 -25.60
N HIS A 39 21.68 3.44 -26.64
CA HIS A 39 22.85 3.97 -27.36
C HIS A 39 23.74 4.84 -26.47
N ALA A 40 23.17 5.60 -25.54
CA ALA A 40 23.98 6.37 -24.58
C ALA A 40 24.80 5.44 -23.66
N LEU A 41 24.21 4.36 -23.17
CA LEU A 41 24.90 3.35 -22.36
C LEU A 41 25.95 2.58 -23.17
N GLU A 42 25.64 2.21 -24.40
CA GLU A 42 26.58 1.54 -25.32
C GLU A 42 27.84 2.39 -25.54
N ASN A 43 27.67 3.68 -25.81
CA ASN A 43 28.78 4.62 -25.93
C ASN A 43 29.59 4.74 -24.62
N GLN A 44 28.93 4.71 -23.47
CA GLN A 44 29.63 4.73 -22.18
C GLN A 44 30.47 3.47 -21.96
N VAL A 45 29.94 2.30 -22.30
CA VAL A 45 30.65 1.01 -22.19
C VAL A 45 31.84 0.96 -23.16
N TYR A 46 31.69 1.48 -24.38
CA TYR A 46 32.74 1.53 -25.38
C TYR A 46 33.92 2.43 -24.98
N ASN A 47 33.65 3.44 -24.15
CA ASN A 47 34.67 4.35 -23.61
C ASN A 47 35.40 3.79 -22.38
N ILE A 48 35.05 2.61 -21.88
CA ILE A 48 35.78 1.93 -20.80
C ILE A 48 36.92 1.12 -21.41
N GLU A 49 38.16 1.42 -21.03
CA GLU A 49 39.33 0.62 -21.39
C GLU A 49 39.32 -0.73 -20.64
N LEU A 50 38.49 -1.66 -21.11
CA LEU A 50 38.36 -3.02 -20.56
C LEU A 50 39.63 -3.87 -20.79
N SER A 51 40.50 -3.44 -21.71
CA SER A 51 41.77 -4.06 -22.08
C SER A 51 42.79 -4.13 -20.93
N ASP A 52 42.67 -3.25 -19.93
CA ASP A 52 43.63 -3.13 -18.83
C ASP A 52 43.28 -4.02 -17.63
N ILE A 53 42.10 -4.67 -17.65
CA ILE A 53 41.66 -5.55 -16.57
C ILE A 53 42.03 -7.00 -16.93
N ILE A 54 43.21 -7.41 -16.50
CA ILE A 54 43.62 -8.83 -16.55
C ILE A 54 42.56 -9.66 -15.81
N ALA A 55 42.02 -10.68 -16.49
CA ALA A 55 40.98 -11.57 -15.97
C ALA A 55 39.65 -10.86 -15.60
N PHE A 56 39.21 -9.88 -16.40
CA PHE A 56 37.91 -9.21 -16.27
C PHE A 56 36.76 -10.19 -15.98
N GLU A 57 36.67 -11.30 -16.71
CA GLU A 57 35.61 -12.30 -16.52
C GLU A 57 35.59 -12.86 -15.10
N GLU A 58 36.76 -13.22 -14.55
CA GLU A 58 36.86 -13.79 -13.21
C GLU A 58 36.54 -12.75 -12.13
N VAL A 59 37.04 -11.52 -12.29
CA VAL A 59 36.76 -10.41 -11.37
C VAL A 59 35.29 -10.01 -11.41
N PHE A 60 34.72 -9.87 -12.61
CA PHE A 60 33.32 -9.53 -12.82
C PHE A 60 32.40 -10.62 -12.28
N SER A 61 32.71 -11.90 -12.51
CA SER A 61 31.92 -13.01 -11.96
C SER A 61 31.88 -12.96 -10.43
N LYS A 62 33.02 -12.71 -9.77
CA LYS A 62 33.08 -12.58 -8.31
C LYS A 62 32.29 -11.37 -7.80
N LEU A 63 32.41 -10.21 -8.45
CA LEU A 63 31.66 -9.01 -8.11
C LEU A 63 30.16 -9.19 -8.31
N TYR A 64 29.76 -9.83 -9.41
CA TYR A 64 28.37 -10.13 -9.71
C TYR A 64 27.75 -11.08 -8.70
N GLU A 65 28.45 -12.15 -8.33
CA GLU A 65 28.01 -13.06 -7.27
C GLU A 65 27.85 -12.35 -5.93
N TYR A 66 28.80 -11.48 -5.57
CA TYR A 66 28.73 -10.68 -4.36
C TYR A 66 27.51 -9.75 -4.36
N GLN A 67 27.29 -9.03 -5.47
CA GLN A 67 26.15 -8.14 -5.63
C GLN A 67 24.81 -8.88 -5.55
N THR A 68 24.70 -10.03 -6.22
CA THR A 68 23.50 -10.88 -6.18
C THR A 68 23.20 -11.37 -4.75
N ARG A 69 24.24 -11.70 -3.98
CA ARG A 69 24.07 -12.08 -2.57
C ARG A 69 23.59 -10.92 -1.71
N ILE A 70 24.10 -9.70 -1.93
CA ILE A 70 23.61 -8.50 -1.24
C ILE A 70 22.13 -8.28 -1.54
N GLU A 71 21.74 -8.34 -2.81
CA GLU A 71 20.34 -8.19 -3.23
C GLU A 71 19.45 -9.26 -2.56
N ARG A 72 19.93 -10.51 -2.51
CA ARG A 72 19.22 -11.60 -1.84
C ARG A 72 19.09 -11.38 -0.33
N ILE A 73 20.12 -10.85 0.33
CA ILE A 73 20.06 -10.49 1.75
C ILE A 73 19.00 -9.40 1.96
N ALA A 74 19.04 -8.33 1.16
CA ALA A 74 18.07 -7.24 1.26
C ALA A 74 16.62 -7.71 1.02
N GLU A 75 16.42 -8.61 0.07
CA GLU A 75 15.12 -9.22 -0.19
C GLU A 75 14.63 -10.05 1.01
N LEU A 76 15.50 -10.89 1.59
CA LEU A 76 15.16 -11.70 2.76
C LEU A 76 14.89 -10.84 4.00
N GLU A 77 15.69 -9.79 4.21
CA GLU A 77 15.47 -8.80 5.28
C GLU A 77 14.10 -8.12 5.11
N HIS A 78 13.71 -7.80 3.88
CA HIS A 78 12.40 -7.26 3.60
C HIS A 78 11.29 -8.27 3.91
N GLN A 79 11.39 -9.51 3.44
CA GLN A 79 10.37 -10.56 3.66
C GLN A 79 10.15 -10.88 5.15
N ILE A 80 11.20 -10.79 5.97
CA ILE A 80 11.11 -11.03 7.41
C ILE A 80 10.59 -9.78 8.14
N SER A 81 10.65 -8.60 7.52
CA SER A 81 10.15 -7.37 8.10
C SER A 81 8.62 -7.39 8.21
N ASN A 82 8.09 -6.79 9.29
CA ASN A 82 6.66 -6.49 9.41
C ASN A 82 6.12 -5.67 8.22
N LYS A 83 6.98 -4.90 7.54
CA LYS A 83 6.62 -4.12 6.34
C LYS A 83 6.28 -4.99 5.12
N ALA A 84 6.69 -6.26 5.09
CA ALA A 84 6.26 -7.19 4.06
C ALA A 84 4.82 -7.70 4.27
N LEU A 85 4.22 -7.46 5.45
CA LEU A 85 2.81 -7.79 5.66
C LEU A 85 1.95 -6.84 4.81
N GLN A 86 1.11 -7.42 3.96
CA GLN A 86 0.25 -6.67 3.03
C GLN A 86 -0.60 -5.58 3.72
N LEU A 87 -1.01 -5.83 4.97
CA LEU A 87 -1.88 -4.94 5.76
C LEU A 87 -1.12 -4.09 6.78
N TYR A 88 0.22 -4.06 6.76
CA TYR A 88 1.00 -3.34 7.77
C TYR A 88 0.68 -1.85 7.81
N ASN A 89 0.63 -1.20 6.63
CA ASN A 89 0.34 0.22 6.55
C ASN A 89 -1.07 0.54 7.05
N GLU A 90 -2.06 -0.30 6.70
CA GLU A 90 -3.44 -0.14 7.17
C GLU A 90 -3.53 -0.31 8.69
N TYR A 91 -2.82 -1.30 9.26
CA TYR A 91 -2.72 -1.49 10.70
C TYR A 91 -2.16 -0.27 11.41
N ILE A 92 -1.03 0.29 10.93
CA ILE A 92 -0.43 1.49 11.52
C ILE A 92 -1.41 2.67 11.45
N SER A 93 -2.07 2.90 10.30
CA SER A 93 -3.07 3.95 10.18
C SER A 93 -4.23 3.78 11.17
N LYS A 94 -4.73 2.54 11.34
CA LYS A 94 -5.79 2.24 12.33
C LYS A 94 -5.33 2.51 13.77
N VAL A 95 -4.11 2.10 14.12
CA VAL A 95 -3.54 2.36 15.46
C VAL A 95 -3.40 3.86 15.72
N GLU A 96 -2.97 4.65 14.73
CA GLU A 96 -2.86 6.11 14.89
C GLU A 96 -4.22 6.77 15.10
N ILE A 97 -5.25 6.36 14.36
CA ILE A 97 -6.63 6.83 14.59
C ILE A 97 -7.11 6.48 16.01
N LEU A 98 -6.85 5.25 16.48
CA LEU A 98 -7.22 4.82 17.83
C LEU A 98 -6.46 5.59 18.92
N LYS A 99 -5.22 6.01 18.66
CA LYS A 99 -4.45 6.90 19.55
C LYS A 99 -5.05 8.31 19.57
N GLU A 100 -5.39 8.87 18.42
CA GLU A 100 -6.02 10.20 18.29
C GLU A 100 -7.38 10.26 18.99
N LEU A 101 -8.20 9.23 18.81
CA LEU A 101 -9.51 9.07 19.47
C LEU A 101 -9.43 8.63 20.94
N LYS A 102 -8.21 8.45 21.47
CA LYS A 102 -7.91 8.09 22.87
C LYS A 102 -8.43 6.71 23.29
N TYR A 103 -8.61 5.78 22.35
CA TYR A 103 -8.86 4.36 22.64
C TYR A 103 -7.56 3.65 23.07
N ILE A 104 -6.43 4.10 22.55
CA ILE A 104 -5.08 3.63 22.93
C ILE A 104 -4.29 4.82 23.47
N ASN A 105 -3.55 4.62 24.56
CA ASN A 105 -2.66 5.65 25.09
C ASN A 105 -1.39 5.74 24.23
N PRO A 106 -1.05 6.92 23.66
CA PRO A 106 0.08 7.05 22.75
C PRO A 106 1.45 6.88 23.41
N ARG A 107 1.56 6.98 24.74
CA ARG A 107 2.84 6.90 25.46
C ARG A 107 3.27 5.47 25.79
N ASN A 108 2.31 4.61 26.10
CA ASN A 108 2.58 3.24 26.56
C ASN A 108 1.85 2.18 25.74
N GLU A 109 1.08 2.58 24.73
CA GLU A 109 0.32 1.71 23.82
C GLU A 109 -0.68 0.80 24.53
N ILE A 110 -1.06 1.14 25.77
CA ILE A 110 -2.04 0.42 26.56
C ILE A 110 -3.44 0.97 26.25
N THR A 111 -4.40 0.06 26.12
CA THR A 111 -5.83 0.36 25.94
C THR A 111 -6.36 1.21 27.10
N THR A 112 -7.06 2.29 26.79
CA THR A 112 -7.69 3.16 27.79
C THR A 112 -9.01 2.55 28.28
N GLN A 113 -9.67 3.17 29.26
CA GLN A 113 -11.03 2.75 29.65
C GLN A 113 -12.02 2.86 28.48
N LYS A 114 -11.91 3.92 27.68
CA LYS A 114 -12.69 4.09 26.43
C LYS A 114 -12.39 2.96 25.43
N GLY A 115 -11.12 2.62 25.28
CA GLY A 115 -10.62 1.42 24.61
C GLY A 115 -11.32 0.13 25.04
N ASN A 116 -11.36 -0.11 26.35
CA ASN A 116 -11.93 -1.31 26.93
C ASN A 116 -13.45 -1.38 26.73
N VAL A 117 -14.15 -0.24 26.79
CA VAL A 117 -15.59 -0.17 26.50
C VAL A 117 -15.85 -0.54 25.04
N ALA A 118 -15.12 0.03 24.07
CA ALA A 118 -15.25 -0.37 22.67
C ALA A 118 -14.94 -1.84 22.44
N ALA A 119 -13.92 -2.39 23.10
CA ALA A 119 -13.57 -3.81 22.97
C ALA A 119 -14.68 -4.77 23.43
N THR A 120 -15.67 -4.30 24.19
CA THR A 120 -16.85 -5.08 24.58
C THR A 120 -18.02 -4.97 23.60
N MET A 121 -17.97 -3.98 22.70
CA MET A 121 -19.03 -3.81 21.70
C MET A 121 -18.87 -4.84 20.58
N GLY A 122 -19.99 -5.19 19.96
CA GLY A 122 -20.02 -6.07 18.79
C GLY A 122 -19.61 -5.30 17.53
N SER A 123 -20.53 -5.19 16.58
CA SER A 123 -20.32 -4.40 15.37
C SER A 123 -20.33 -2.90 15.65
N HIS A 124 -19.58 -2.14 14.83
CA HIS A 124 -19.50 -0.67 14.91
C HIS A 124 -19.02 -0.18 16.28
N GLU A 125 -18.04 -0.85 16.87
CA GLU A 125 -17.60 -0.64 18.26
C GLU A 125 -17.23 0.81 18.61
N LEU A 126 -16.53 1.50 17.71
CA LEU A 126 -16.12 2.89 17.93
C LEU A 126 -17.33 3.83 17.94
N LEU A 127 -18.21 3.69 16.94
CA LEU A 127 -19.40 4.54 16.81
C LEU A 127 -20.31 4.37 18.03
N VAL A 128 -20.64 3.13 18.39
CA VAL A 128 -21.49 2.84 19.55
C VAL A 128 -20.89 3.42 20.84
N THR A 129 -19.57 3.33 20.99
CA THR A 129 -18.87 3.86 22.16
C THR A 129 -18.88 5.40 22.19
N GLU A 130 -18.70 6.07 21.05
CA GLU A 130 -18.84 7.54 21.00
C GLU A 130 -20.28 7.98 21.33
N LEU A 131 -21.29 7.31 20.78
CA LEU A 131 -22.70 7.63 21.04
C LEU A 131 -23.04 7.48 22.54
N LEU A 132 -22.50 6.44 23.18
CA LEU A 132 -22.64 6.23 24.61
C LEU A 132 -21.96 7.36 25.42
N LEU A 133 -20.73 7.74 25.05
CA LEU A 133 -19.95 8.77 25.74
C LEU A 133 -20.47 10.19 25.52
N CYS A 134 -21.18 10.43 24.41
CA CYS A 134 -21.89 11.67 24.13
C CYS A 134 -23.26 11.77 24.83
N ASN A 135 -23.62 10.80 25.69
CA ASN A 135 -24.90 10.72 26.37
C ASN A 135 -26.13 10.78 25.42
N MET A 136 -26.00 10.31 24.17
CA MET A 136 -27.09 10.40 23.20
C MET A 136 -28.37 9.71 23.70
N PHE A 137 -28.22 8.62 24.44
CA PHE A 137 -29.32 7.79 24.90
C PHE A 137 -29.98 8.26 26.21
N GLU A 138 -29.49 9.34 26.84
CA GLU A 138 -29.94 9.76 28.18
C GLU A 138 -31.43 10.17 28.22
N GLU A 139 -31.91 10.86 27.18
CA GLU A 139 -33.30 11.35 27.08
C GLU A 139 -34.20 10.45 26.20
N MET A 140 -33.67 9.35 25.68
CA MET A 140 -34.38 8.45 24.76
C MET A 140 -35.07 7.31 25.51
N LYS A 141 -36.25 6.93 25.05
CA LYS A 141 -36.94 5.73 25.56
C LYS A 141 -36.27 4.46 25.02
N PRO A 142 -36.37 3.32 25.71
CA PRO A 142 -35.79 2.05 25.25
C PRO A 142 -36.20 1.67 23.82
N GLU A 143 -37.44 1.96 23.42
CA GLU A 143 -37.95 1.68 22.07
C GLU A 143 -37.29 2.59 21.01
N GLU A 144 -37.04 3.86 21.36
CA GLU A 144 -36.35 4.81 20.49
C GLU A 144 -34.87 4.44 20.34
N ILE A 145 -34.22 4.01 21.43
CA ILE A 145 -32.83 3.53 21.42
C ILE A 145 -32.71 2.30 20.51
N ALA A 146 -33.62 1.33 20.66
CA ALA A 146 -33.64 0.13 19.81
C ALA A 146 -33.87 0.48 18.33
N ALA A 147 -34.76 1.44 18.04
CA ALA A 147 -35.00 1.92 16.69
C ALA A 147 -33.76 2.59 16.08
N VAL A 148 -33.07 3.48 16.82
CA VAL A 148 -31.83 4.10 16.36
C VAL A 148 -30.74 3.05 16.13
N LEU A 149 -30.50 2.15 17.09
CA LEU A 149 -29.46 1.13 16.97
C LEU A 149 -29.76 0.07 15.88
N SER A 150 -31.02 -0.09 15.49
CA SER A 150 -31.40 -0.99 14.39
C SER A 150 -30.70 -0.63 13.07
N CYS A 151 -30.35 0.64 12.85
CA CYS A 151 -29.64 1.08 11.66
C CYS A 151 -28.18 0.58 11.60
N LEU A 152 -27.60 0.17 12.73
CA LEU A 152 -26.23 -0.35 12.80
C LEU A 152 -26.14 -1.84 12.45
N VAL A 153 -27.28 -2.53 12.37
CA VAL A 153 -27.33 -3.98 12.08
C VAL A 153 -28.15 -4.32 10.84
N CYS A 154 -29.02 -3.41 10.41
CA CYS A 154 -29.86 -3.60 9.24
C CYS A 154 -29.15 -3.12 7.96
N GLU A 155 -28.65 -4.06 7.16
CA GLU A 155 -27.99 -3.76 5.87
C GLU A 155 -28.96 -3.66 4.68
N SER A 156 -30.23 -4.02 4.88
CA SER A 156 -31.23 -4.01 3.80
C SER A 156 -31.69 -2.60 3.45
N LYS A 157 -31.71 -2.27 2.15
CA LYS A 157 -32.29 -1.01 1.66
C LYS A 157 -33.81 -1.06 1.78
N SER A 158 -34.38 -0.13 2.53
CA SER A 158 -35.82 0.03 2.69
C SER A 158 -36.24 1.46 2.34
N ASN A 159 -37.22 1.60 1.44
CA ASN A 159 -37.84 2.87 1.11
C ASN A 159 -38.92 3.17 2.15
N ILE A 160 -38.53 3.84 3.22
CA ILE A 160 -39.42 4.26 4.31
C ILE A 160 -39.58 5.78 4.21
N ASP A 161 -40.82 6.27 4.18
CA ASP A 161 -41.11 7.70 4.25
C ASP A 161 -40.81 8.24 5.65
N LEU A 162 -39.70 8.97 5.77
CA LEU A 162 -39.24 9.58 7.02
C LEU A 162 -40.21 10.65 7.56
N GLU A 163 -41.07 11.20 6.71
CA GLU A 163 -42.07 12.22 7.08
C GLU A 163 -43.16 11.69 8.04
N GLN A 164 -43.28 10.37 8.21
CA GLN A 164 -44.27 9.77 9.11
C GLN A 164 -43.77 9.60 10.55
N ILE A 165 -42.46 9.77 10.79
CA ILE A 165 -41.88 9.64 12.13
C ILE A 165 -42.21 10.90 12.94
N LYS A 166 -42.90 10.75 14.07
CA LYS A 166 -43.34 11.88 14.92
C LYS A 166 -42.43 12.13 16.11
N GLU A 167 -41.61 11.16 16.48
CA GLU A 167 -40.72 11.24 17.65
C GLU A 167 -39.48 12.08 17.32
N GLN A 168 -39.35 13.24 17.97
CA GLN A 168 -38.24 14.15 17.71
C GLN A 168 -36.88 13.58 18.14
N ASN A 169 -36.85 12.82 19.24
CA ASN A 169 -35.61 12.18 19.72
C ASN A 169 -35.09 11.15 18.72
N LEU A 170 -35.99 10.39 18.09
CA LEU A 170 -35.65 9.43 17.04
C LEU A 170 -35.10 10.13 15.79
N ILE A 171 -35.74 11.21 15.34
CA ILE A 171 -35.24 12.01 14.20
C ILE A 171 -33.86 12.58 14.49
N ASN A 172 -33.65 13.12 15.70
CA ASN A 172 -32.37 13.68 16.12
C ASN A 172 -31.27 12.62 16.15
N GLY A 173 -31.54 11.44 16.74
CA GLY A 173 -30.60 10.32 16.76
C GLY A 173 -30.24 9.82 15.35
N MET A 174 -31.22 9.73 14.45
CA MET A 174 -30.97 9.35 13.05
C MET A 174 -30.11 10.37 12.30
N ASN A 175 -30.29 11.67 12.56
CA ASN A 175 -29.47 12.72 11.93
C ASN A 175 -28.04 12.71 12.44
N LEU A 176 -27.82 12.36 13.71
CA LEU A 176 -26.50 12.29 14.32
C LEU A 176 -25.66 11.15 13.72
N ILE A 177 -26.27 9.99 13.45
CA ILE A 177 -25.58 8.82 12.88
C ILE A 177 -25.27 9.00 11.38
N LYS A 178 -26.00 9.87 10.68
CA LYS A 178 -25.77 10.13 9.25
C LYS A 178 -24.60 11.10 8.96
N GLN A 179 -24.13 11.85 9.94
CA GLN A 179 -23.04 12.83 9.80
C GLN A 179 -21.67 12.15 9.91
#